data_AF-A0A098B7X0-F1
#
_entry.id   AF-A0A098B7X0-F1
#
_cell.length_a   1.000
_cell.length_b   1.000
_cell.length_c   1.000
_cell.angle_alpha   90.00
_cell.angle_beta   90.00
_cell.angle_gamma   90.00
#
_symmetry.space_group_name_H-M   'P 1'
#
loop_
_entity.id
_entity.type
_entity.pdbx_description
1 polymer ?
#
loop_
_entity_poly.entity_id
_entity_poly.type
_entity_poly.pdbx_seq_one_letter_code
_entity_poly.pdbx_strand_id
1 'polypeptide(L)'
;MRIVVDPPELHKASQKFTQLAGDYTSVHNRLINTASTMGEAWKAADNLAFVEQITGFCDDLKAMTTHLEQAAQALKQQAVNYETTRDNNITGVKQLQN
;
A
#
# COMPACT_ATOMS: atom_id res chain seq x y z
N MET A 1 31.67 3.72 7.52
CA MET A 1 30.39 3.02 7.29
C MET A 1 29.58 3.84 6.29
N ARG A 2 29.38 3.34 5.06
CA ARG A 2 28.61 4.03 4.02
C ARG A 2 27.20 3.45 4.02
N ILE A 3 26.22 4.24 4.44
CA ILE A 3 24.81 3.88 4.29
C ILE A 3 24.51 4.00 2.78
N VAL A 4 24.14 2.88 2.14
CA VAL A 4 23.91 2.81 0.68
C VAL A 4 22.43 3.00 0.33
N VAL A 5 21.55 3.02 1.32
CA VAL A 5 20.11 3.24 1.13
C VAL A 5 19.81 4.73 1.22
N ASP A 6 19.11 5.26 0.21
CA ASP A 6 18.71 6.66 0.12
C ASP A 6 17.31 6.87 0.72
N PRO A 7 17.17 7.50 1.91
CA PRO A 7 15.87 7.66 2.58
C PRO A 7 14.80 8.40 1.74
N PRO A 8 15.13 9.46 0.97
CA PRO A 8 14.20 10.09 0.02
C PRO A 8 13.56 9.11 -0.97
N GLU A 9 14.32 8.18 -1.55
CA GLU A 9 13.77 7.20 -2.49
C GLU A 9 12.87 6.17 -1.78
N LEU A 10 13.17 5.80 -0.53
CA LEU A 10 12.26 4.98 0.29
C LEU A 10 10.95 5.71 0.59
N HIS A 11 11.00 7.00 0.91
CA HIS A 11 9.80 7.81 1.12
C HIS A 11 8.96 7.91 -0.15
N LYS A 12 9.59 8.13 -1.30
CA LYS A 12 8.93 8.18 -2.60
C LYS A 12 8.26 6.85 -2.97
N ALA A 13 8.95 5.73 -2.74
CA ALA A 13 8.40 4.41 -2.95
C ALA A 13 7.21 4.12 -2.02
N SER A 14 7.32 4.48 -0.74
CA SER A 14 6.23 4.39 0.24
C SER A 14 4.99 5.18 -0.22
N GLN A 15 5.17 6.45 -0.62
CA GLN A 15 4.09 7.29 -1.14
C GLN A 15 3.42 6.68 -2.38
N LYS A 16 4.21 6.13 -3.31
CA LYS A 16 3.68 5.47 -4.51
C LYS A 16 2.83 4.25 -4.15
N PHE A 17 3.23 3.45 -3.15
CA PHE A 17 2.45 2.31 -2.70
C PHE A 17 1.15 2.74 -2.02
N THR A 18 1.18 3.80 -1.20
CA THR A 18 -0.04 4.40 -0.64
C THR A 18 -1.00 4.89 -1.73
N GLN A 19 -0.48 5.52 -2.79
CA GLN A 19 -1.30 5.95 -3.91
C GLN A 19 -1.95 4.77 -4.63
N LEU A 20 -1.19 3.73 -4.96
CA LEU A 20 -1.70 2.51 -5.61
C LEU A 20 -2.76 1.80 -4.75
N ALA A 21 -2.57 1.74 -3.43
CA ALA A 21 -3.56 1.19 -2.50
C ALA A 21 -4.89 1.96 -2.56
N GLY A 22 -4.82 3.30 -2.65
CA GLY A 22 -5.98 4.16 -2.85
C GLY A 22 -6.69 3.89 -4.18
N ASP A 23 -5.94 3.75 -5.27
CA ASP A 23 -6.48 3.45 -6.59
C ASP A 23 -7.21 2.08 -6.59
N TYR A 24 -6.60 1.06 -5.98
CA TYR A 24 -7.19 -0.28 -5.89
C TYR A 24 -8.46 -0.29 -5.05
N THR A 25 -8.47 0.46 -3.95
CA THR A 25 -9.68 0.67 -3.13
C THR A 25 -10.79 1.34 -3.93
N SER A 26 -10.45 2.32 -4.78
CA SER A 26 -11.44 2.97 -5.66
C SER A 26 -12.03 1.99 -6.66
N VAL A 27 -11.20 1.16 -7.29
CA VAL A 27 -11.64 0.12 -8.24
C VAL A 27 -12.53 -0.91 -7.55
N HIS A 28 -12.12 -1.42 -6.39
CA HIS A 28 -12.92 -2.32 -5.54
C HIS A 28 -14.32 -1.73 -5.30
N ASN A 29 -14.39 -0.49 -4.82
CA ASN A 29 -15.66 0.14 -4.48
C ASN A 29 -16.58 0.31 -5.69
N ARG A 30 -16.02 0.56 -6.88
CA ARG A 30 -16.81 0.61 -8.12
C ARG A 30 -17.35 -0.76 -8.48
N LEU A 31 -16.51 -1.78 -8.47
CA LEU A 31 -16.87 -3.14 -8.85
C LEU A 31 -17.93 -3.74 -7.92
N ILE A 32 -17.76 -3.60 -6.60
CA ILE A 32 -18.72 -4.15 -5.64
C ILE A 32 -20.10 -3.48 -5.76
N ASN A 33 -20.14 -2.16 -5.99
CA ASN A 33 -21.41 -1.45 -6.20
C ASN A 33 -22.13 -1.91 -7.48
N THR A 34 -21.37 -2.15 -8.56
CA THR A 34 -21.92 -2.72 -9.79
C THR A 34 -22.45 -4.13 -9.55
N ALA A 35 -21.70 -4.99 -8.86
CA ALA A 35 -22.13 -6.35 -8.53
C ALA A 35 -23.41 -6.39 -7.67
N SER A 36 -23.50 -5.52 -6.65
CA SER A 36 -24.71 -5.41 -5.82
C SER A 36 -25.93 -5.01 -6.64
N THR A 37 -25.78 -4.04 -7.55
CA THR A 37 -26.88 -3.58 -8.43
C THR A 37 -27.33 -4.69 -9.38
N MET A 38 -26.39 -5.49 -9.90
CA MET A 38 -26.70 -6.63 -10.77
C MET A 38 -27.41 -7.76 -10.02
N GLY A 39 -26.96 -8.08 -8.79
CA GLY A 39 -27.54 -9.15 -7.98
C GLY A 39 -28.99 -8.90 -7.57
N GLU A 40 -29.37 -7.64 -7.36
CA GLU A 40 -30.75 -7.24 -7.05
C GLU A 40 -31.66 -7.27 -8.28
N ALA A 41 -31.14 -6.88 -9.45
CA ALA A 41 -31.92 -6.72 -10.67
C ALA A 41 -32.21 -8.04 -11.42
N TRP A 42 -31.35 -9.06 -11.32
CA TRP A 42 -31.50 -10.27 -12.14
C TRP A 42 -31.06 -11.57 -11.43
N LYS A 43 -32.01 -12.40 -10.97
CA LYS A 43 -31.69 -13.65 -10.24
C LYS A 43 -31.45 -14.88 -11.13
N ALA A 44 -31.09 -14.70 -12.40
CA ALA A 44 -30.74 -15.83 -13.28
C ALA A 44 -29.40 -16.44 -12.87
N ALA A 45 -29.24 -17.75 -13.08
CA ALA A 45 -28.04 -18.50 -12.70
C ALA A 45 -26.74 -17.87 -13.27
N ASP A 46 -26.78 -17.38 -14.51
CA ASP A 46 -25.64 -16.72 -15.14
C ASP A 46 -25.25 -15.42 -14.42
N ASN A 47 -26.23 -14.60 -14.03
CA ASN A 47 -25.96 -13.36 -13.31
C ASN A 47 -25.37 -13.62 -11.93
N LEU A 48 -25.83 -14.66 -11.23
CA LEU A 48 -25.24 -15.11 -9.97
C LEU A 48 -23.76 -15.50 -10.14
N ALA A 49 -23.42 -16.24 -11.19
CA ALA A 49 -22.03 -16.61 -11.47
C ALA A 49 -21.15 -15.39 -11.76
N PHE A 50 -21.65 -14.39 -12.50
CA PHE A 50 -20.93 -13.14 -12.73
C PHE A 50 -20.74 -12.33 -11.43
N VAL A 51 -21.76 -12.22 -10.59
CA VAL A 51 -21.67 -11.54 -9.30
C VAL A 51 -20.65 -12.22 -8.38
N GLU A 52 -20.61 -13.56 -8.37
CA GLU A 52 -19.63 -14.34 -7.60
C GLU A 52 -18.19 -14.08 -8.09
N GLN A 53 -17.95 -14.08 -9.39
CA GLN A 53 -16.63 -13.76 -9.95
C GLN A 53 -16.18 -12.33 -9.62
N ILE A 54 -17.08 -11.34 -9.76
CA ILE A 54 -16.76 -9.95 -9.41
C ILE A 54 -16.44 -9.83 -7.93
N THR A 55 -17.17 -10.54 -7.07
CA THR A 55 -16.91 -10.56 -5.63
C THR A 55 -15.53 -11.15 -5.33
N GLY A 56 -15.14 -12.24 -5.99
CA GLY A 56 -13.79 -12.80 -5.87
C GLY A 56 -12.69 -11.81 -6.26
N PHE A 57 -12.87 -11.07 -7.36
CA PHE A 57 -11.93 -10.01 -7.74
C PHE A 57 -11.88 -8.85 -6.73
N CYS A 58 -13.01 -8.51 -6.10
CA CYS A 58 -13.04 -7.52 -5.03
C CYS A 58 -12.22 -7.99 -3.81
N ASP A 59 -12.32 -9.26 -3.43
CA ASP A 59 -11.51 -9.82 -2.34
C ASP A 59 -10.01 -9.77 -2.67
N ASP A 60 -9.63 -10.13 -3.90
CA ASP A 60 -8.24 -10.03 -4.37
C ASP A 60 -7.72 -8.59 -4.35
N LEU A 61 -8.52 -7.63 -4.82
CA LEU A 61 -8.17 -6.20 -4.78
C LEU A 61 -7.95 -5.73 -3.34
N LYS A 62 -8.80 -6.14 -2.41
CA LYS A 62 -8.68 -5.80 -0.98
C LYS A 62 -7.41 -6.40 -0.36
N ALA A 63 -7.08 -7.65 -0.70
CA ALA A 63 -5.84 -8.28 -0.26
C ALA A 63 -4.61 -7.53 -0.80
N MET A 64 -4.60 -7.15 -2.09
CA MET A 64 -3.53 -6.37 -2.68
C MET A 64 -3.38 -4.98 -2.04
N THR A 65 -4.48 -4.27 -1.79
CA THR A 65 -4.47 -2.99 -1.05
C THR A 65 -3.78 -3.17 0.30
N THR A 66 -4.15 -4.21 1.05
CA THR A 66 -3.56 -4.51 2.37
C THR A 66 -2.05 -4.71 2.28
N HIS A 67 -1.57 -5.47 1.27
CA HIS A 67 -0.15 -5.69 1.06
C HIS A 67 0.61 -4.40 0.67
N LEU A 68 0.01 -3.56 -0.17
CA LEU A 68 0.58 -2.26 -0.55
C LEU A 68 0.71 -1.33 0.65
N GLU A 69 -0.30 -1.28 1.52
CA GLU A 69 -0.26 -0.47 2.75
C GLU A 69 0.82 -0.97 3.73
N GLN A 70 0.92 -2.28 3.94
CA GLN A 70 1.95 -2.88 4.77
C GLN A 70 3.36 -2.58 4.24
N ALA A 71 3.56 -2.73 2.93
CA ALA A 71 4.84 -2.42 2.29
C ALA A 71 5.16 -0.91 2.37
N ALA A 72 4.17 -0.04 2.16
CA ALA A 72 4.34 1.40 2.31
C ALA A 72 4.79 1.78 3.73
N GLN A 73 4.17 1.18 4.74
CA GLN A 73 4.52 1.40 6.14
C GLN A 73 5.94 0.89 6.47
N ALA A 74 6.32 -0.28 5.95
CA ALA A 74 7.66 -0.83 6.14
C ALA A 74 8.74 0.08 5.54
N LEU A 75 8.54 0.55 4.29
CA LEU A 75 9.47 1.46 3.62
C LEU A 75 9.60 2.79 4.37
N LYS A 76 8.48 3.34 4.85
CA LYS A 76 8.48 4.57 5.66
C LYS A 76 9.27 4.39 6.95
N GLN A 77 9.05 3.28 7.67
CA GLN A 77 9.77 3.00 8.90
C GLN A 77 11.27 2.82 8.64
N GLN A 78 11.63 2.15 7.55
CA GLN A 78 13.02 1.96 7.17
C GLN A 78 13.72 3.29 6.87
N ALA A 79 13.05 4.21 6.16
CA ALA A 79 13.57 5.55 5.89
C ALA A 79 13.89 6.31 7.20
N VAL A 80 12.92 6.35 8.12
CA VAL A 80 13.07 7.00 9.44
C VAL A 80 14.22 6.40 10.24
N ASN A 81 14.38 5.07 10.22
CA ASN A 81 15.47 4.39 10.92
C ASN A 81 16.84 4.80 10.36
N TYR A 82 16.97 4.93 9.03
CA TYR A 82 18.21 5.37 8.39
C TYR A 82 18.55 6.82 8.73
N GLU A 83 17.57 7.72 8.67
CA GLU A 83 17.73 9.13 9.04
C GLU A 83 18.17 9.28 10.50
N THR A 84 17.48 8.59 11.42
CA THR A 84 17.81 8.57 12.84
C THR A 84 19.23 8.07 13.08
N THR A 85 19.62 6.97 12.41
CA THR A 85 20.97 6.41 12.53
C THR A 85 22.03 7.40 12.02
N ARG A 86 21.76 8.08 10.91
CA ARG A 86 22.64 9.10 10.36
C ARG A 86 22.82 10.27 11.31
N ASP A 87 21.73 10.79 11.88
CA ASP A 87 21.77 11.94 12.77
C ASP A 87 22.46 11.63 14.11
N ASN A 88 22.24 10.42 14.64
CA ASN A 88 22.96 9.92 15.81
C ASN A 88 24.47 9.84 15.56
N ASN A 89 24.88 9.32 14.39
CA ASN A 89 26.29 9.25 14.01
C ASN A 89 26.90 10.65 13.89
N ILE A 90 26.21 11.61 13.26
CA ILE A 90 26.67 13.00 13.15
C ILE A 90 26.85 13.62 14.54
N THR A 91 25.89 13.43 15.43
CA THR A 91 25.92 13.96 16.80
C THR A 91 27.07 13.37 17.60
N GLY A 92 27.26 12.04 17.55
CA GLY A 92 28.36 11.37 18.23
C GLY A 92 29.73 11.83 17.72
N VAL A 93 29.89 12.02 16.41
CA VAL A 93 31.15 12.55 15.85
C VAL A 93 31.42 13.98 16.32
N LYS A 94 30.41 14.86 16.36
CA LYS A 94 30.56 16.23 16.87
C LYS A 94 31.00 16.27 18.34
N GLN A 95 30.53 15.33 19.15
CA GLN A 95 30.94 15.23 20.55
C GLN A 95 32.39 14.78 20.72
N LEU A 96 32.93 14.00 19.79
CA LEU A 96 34.33 13.54 19.81
C LEU A 96 35.34 14.57 19.30
N GLN A 97 34.86 15.65 18.66
CA GLN A 97 35.71 16.73 18.13
C GLN A 97 35.94 17.87 19.14
N ASN A 98 35.26 17.84 20.29
CA ASN A 98 35.46 18.75 21.43
C ASN A 98 36.15 18.02 22.58
#